data_AF-A0A7Y3KMU9-F1
#
_entry.id   AF-A0A7Y3KMU9-F1
#
_cell.length_a   1.000
_cell.length_b   1.000
_cell.length_c   1.000
_cell.angle_alpha   90.00
_cell.angle_beta   90.00
_cell.angle_gamma   90.00
#
_symmetry.space_group_name_H-M   'P 1'
#
loop_
_entity.id
_entity.type
_entity.pdbx_description
1 polymer ?
#
loop_
_entity_poly.entity_id
_entity_poly.type
_entity_poly.pdbx_seq_one_letter_code
_entity_poly.pdbx_strand_id
1 'polypeptide(L)' 'MSDRIDELMQLVDVEPDALREAEFAQAQAILENLVGKTIADIEVEETRIVLTTAEGNRFFFYGFLGGSEEEAT' A
#
# COMPACT_ATOMS: atom_id res chain seq x y z
N MET A 1 -11.67 31.88 -12.95
CA MET A 1 -11.77 30.94 -11.81
C MET A 1 -11.71 29.49 -12.28
N SER A 2 -12.12 29.16 -13.51
CA SER A 2 -11.92 27.85 -14.16
C SER A 2 -10.44 27.50 -14.40
N ASP A 3 -9.62 28.46 -14.88
CA ASP A 3 -8.22 28.17 -15.28
C ASP A 3 -7.35 27.57 -14.17
N ARG A 4 -7.58 27.95 -12.90
CA ARG A 4 -6.82 27.41 -11.76
C ARG A 4 -7.21 25.98 -11.39
N ILE A 5 -8.43 25.56 -11.69
CA ILE A 5 -8.91 24.20 -11.43
C ILE A 5 -8.36 23.27 -12.51
N ASP A 6 -8.36 23.69 -13.77
CA ASP A 6 -7.78 22.92 -14.88
C ASP A 6 -6.25 22.75 -14.72
N GLU A 7 -5.55 23.79 -14.23
CA GLU A 7 -4.12 23.74 -13.91
C GLU A 7 -3.82 22.81 -12.72
N LEU A 8 -4.71 22.73 -11.72
CA LEU A 8 -4.61 21.76 -10.62
C LEU A 8 -4.89 20.32 -11.08
N MET A 9 -5.81 20.10 -12.03
CA MET A 9 -6.06 18.77 -12.58
C MET A 9 -4.90 18.27 -13.44
N GLN A 10 -4.16 19.15 -14.13
CA GLN A 10 -2.93 18.79 -14.86
C GLN A 10 -1.74 18.49 -13.94
N LEU A 11 -1.71 19.04 -12.72
CA LEU A 11 -0.69 18.74 -11.71
C LEU A 11 -0.93 17.42 -10.97
N VAL A 12 -2.12 16.83 -11.11
CA VAL A 12 -2.55 15.58 -10.47
C VAL A 12 -2.64 14.48 -11.53
N ASP A 13 -1.70 14.42 -12.45
CA ASP A 13 -1.42 13.18 -13.17
C ASP A 13 -0.75 12.23 -12.16
N VAL A 14 -1.60 11.53 -11.41
CA VAL A 14 -1.18 10.47 -10.49
C VAL A 14 -0.76 9.30 -11.36
N GLU A 15 0.54 9.11 -11.56
CA GLU A 15 1.08 7.93 -12.24
C GLU A 15 0.87 6.69 -11.36
N PRO A 16 -0.11 5.82 -11.68
CA PRO A 16 -0.51 4.74 -10.80
C PRO A 16 0.59 3.68 -10.67
N ASP A 17 1.42 3.53 -11.70
CA ASP A 17 2.52 2.56 -11.71
C ASP A 17 3.69 3.03 -10.84
N ALA A 18 4.01 4.33 -10.87
CA ALA A 18 5.00 4.91 -9.96
C ALA A 18 4.56 4.80 -8.49
N LEU A 19 3.27 4.97 -8.21
CA LEU A 19 2.73 4.73 -6.86
C LEU A 19 2.83 3.26 -6.47
N ARG A 20 2.47 2.31 -7.36
CA ARG A 20 2.61 0.88 -7.08
C ARG A 20 4.05 0.48 -6.78
N GLU A 21 5.00 0.99 -7.55
CA GLU A 21 6.42 0.71 -7.35
C GLU A 21 6.92 1.28 -6.01
N ALA A 22 6.50 2.50 -5.64
CA ALA A 22 6.83 3.10 -4.36
C ALA A 22 6.26 2.30 -3.17
N GLU A 23 5.00 1.86 -3.26
CA GLU A 23 4.35 1.02 -2.24
C GLU A 23 5.03 -0.36 -2.13
N PHE A 24 5.42 -0.96 -3.26
CA PHE A 24 6.16 -2.21 -3.27
C PHE A 24 7.52 -2.08 -2.56
N ALA A 25 8.28 -1.03 -2.90
CA ALA A 25 9.57 -0.77 -2.27
C ALA A 25 9.44 -0.51 -0.76
N GLN A 26 8.38 0.20 -0.34
CA GLN A 26 8.08 0.42 1.06
C GLN A 26 7.73 -0.90 1.78
N ALA A 27 6.86 -1.72 1.19
CA ALA A 27 6.49 -3.01 1.75
C ALA A 27 7.71 -3.93 1.91
N GLN A 28 8.60 -3.97 0.91
CA GLN A 28 9.84 -4.71 0.98
C GLN A 28 10.73 -4.23 2.14
N ALA A 29 10.92 -2.91 2.29
CA ALA A 29 11.71 -2.36 3.38
C ALA A 29 11.11 -2.70 4.76
N ILE A 30 9.78 -2.73 4.89
CA ILE A 30 9.11 -3.16 6.13
C ILE A 30 9.37 -4.65 6.40
N LEU A 31 9.26 -5.51 5.38
CA LEU A 31 9.50 -6.95 5.49
C LEU A 31 10.96 -7.27 5.86
N GLU A 32 11.91 -6.51 5.34
CA GLU A 32 13.32 -6.62 5.75
C GLU A 32 13.51 -6.32 7.25
N ASN A 33 12.75 -5.36 7.79
CA ASN A 33 12.73 -5.05 9.23
C ASN A 33 12.01 -6.09 10.10
N LEU A 34 11.32 -7.06 9.48
CA LEU A 34 10.65 -8.17 10.14
C LEU A 34 11.53 -9.43 10.21
N VAL A 35 12.69 -9.46 9.56
CA VAL A 35 13.63 -10.58 9.61
C VAL A 35 14.03 -10.87 11.07
N GLY A 36 13.86 -12.12 11.48
CA GLY A 36 14.15 -12.57 12.85
C GLY A 36 13.08 -12.25 13.88
N LYS A 37 12.02 -11.50 13.52
CA LYS A 37 10.87 -11.26 14.39
C LYS A 37 9.84 -12.36 14.21
N THR A 38 9.14 -12.69 15.29
CA THR A 38 8.01 -13.63 15.27
C THR A 38 6.71 -12.86 15.01
N ILE A 39 5.93 -13.33 14.04
CA ILE A 39 4.59 -12.81 13.76
C ILE A 39 3.63 -13.44 14.77
N ALA A 40 2.87 -12.61 15.48
CA ALA A 40 1.85 -13.05 16.43
C ALA A 40 0.46 -13.08 15.77
N ASP A 41 0.16 -12.12 14.91
CA ASP A 41 -1.17 -11.99 14.31
C ASP A 41 -1.14 -11.26 12.96
N ILE A 42 -2.12 -11.56 12.11
CA ILE A 42 -2.33 -10.95 10.79
C ILE A 42 -3.83 -10.69 10.60
N GLU A 43 -4.18 -9.43 10.37
CA GLU A 43 -5.55 -9.00 10.10
C GLU A 43 -5.63 -8.38 8.69
N VAL A 44 -6.60 -8.83 7.90
CA VAL A 44 -6.93 -8.20 6.61
C VAL A 44 -8.13 -7.29 6.82
N GLU A 45 -7.93 -6.00 6.64
CA GLU A 45 -8.99 -4.99 6.65
C GLU A 45 -9.35 -4.58 5.21
N GLU A 46 -10.46 -3.88 5.04
CA GLU A 46 -10.99 -3.48 3.72
C GLU A 46 -9.98 -2.72 2.84
N THR A 47 -9.05 -1.99 3.44
CA THR A 47 -8.09 -1.13 2.72
C THR A 47 -6.62 -1.44 3.01
N ARG A 48 -6.34 -2.42 3.87
CA ARG A 48 -4.96 -2.70 4.34
C ARG A 48 -4.80 -4.08 4.94
N ILE A 49 -3.54 -4.50 5.05
CA ILE A 49 -3.14 -5.65 5.86
C ILE A 49 -2.40 -5.13 7.09
N VAL A 50 -2.78 -5.62 8.27
CA VAL A 50 -2.16 -5.29 9.55
C VAL A 50 -1.42 -6.52 10.07
N LEU A 51 -0.15 -6.34 10.41
CA LEU A 51 0.72 -7.41 10.88
C LEU A 51 1.24 -7.05 12.26
N THR A 52 1.00 -7.92 13.25
CA THR A 52 1.42 -7.72 14.63
C THR A 52 2.52 -8.72 15.00
N THR A 53 3.65 -8.24 15.51
CA THR A 53 4.72 -9.12 16.01
C THR A 53 4.49 -9.54 17.45
N ALA A 54 5.15 -10.62 17.89
CA ALA A 54 5.09 -11.10 19.27
C ALA A 54 5.61 -10.08 20.31
N GLU A 55 6.37 -9.09 19.86
CA GLU A 55 6.86 -7.97 20.67
C GLU A 55 5.82 -6.83 20.78
N GLY A 56 4.69 -6.93 20.08
CA GLY A 56 3.62 -5.93 20.07
C GLY A 56 3.77 -4.84 19.00
N ASN A 57 4.75 -4.93 18.10
CA ASN A 57 4.91 -3.98 17.00
C ASN A 57 3.83 -4.22 15.92
N ARG A 58 3.22 -3.15 15.40
CA ARG A 58 2.21 -3.23 14.34
C ARG A 58 2.71 -2.59 13.05
N PHE A 59 2.55 -3.30 11.95
CA PHE A 59 2.92 -2.88 10.61
C PHE A 59 1.68 -2.84 9.72
N PHE A 60 1.61 -1.84 8.85
CA PHE A 60 0.46 -1.60 7.99
C PHE A 60 0.90 -1.57 6.54
N PHE A 61 0.21 -2.35 5.70
CA PHE A 61 0.48 -2.43 4.26
C PHE A 61 -0.76 -1.96 3.51
N TYR A 62 -0.64 -0.83 2.83
CA TYR A 62 -1.69 -0.20 2.04
C TYR A 62 -1.38 -0.47 0.56
N GLY A 63 -2.36 -0.91 -0.24
CA GLY A 63 -2.15 -1.13 -1.68
C GLY A 63 -1.90 -2.57 -2.15
N PHE A 64 -1.81 -3.55 -1.24
CA PHE A 64 -1.78 -4.98 -1.62
C PHE A 64 -3.15 -5.59 -1.93
N LEU A 65 -4.24 -4.84 -1.69
CA LEU A 65 -5.59 -5.18 -2.11
C LEU A 65 -5.83 -4.60 -3.51
N GLY A 66 -4.93 -4.92 -4.45
CA GLY A 66 -5.24 -4.76 -5.87
C GLY A 66 -6.50 -5.57 -6.14
N GLY A 67 -7.49 -4.96 -6.81
CA GLY A 67 -8.72 -5.62 -7.19
C GLY A 67 -8.42 -7.01 -7.74
N SER A 68 -9.16 -8.01 -7.26
CA SER A 68 -9.15 -9.33 -7.88
C SER A 68 -9.18 -9.14 -9.40
N GLU A 69 -8.24 -9.74 -10.11
CA GLU A 69 -8.44 -10.05 -11.51
C GLU A 69 -9.66 -11.00 -11.59
N GLU A 70 -10.86 -10.45 -11.51
CA GLU A 70 -12.09 -11.06 -11.96
C GLU A 70 -12.53 -10.26 -13.18
N GLU A 71 -11.86 -10.52 -14.30
CA GLU A 71 -12.46 -10.68 -15.64
C GLU A 71 -11.36 -11.03 -16.66
N ALA A 72 -10.98 -12.31 -16.66
CA ALA A 72 -10.54 -12.97 -17.89
C ALA A 72 -11.72 -13.80 -18.40
N THR A 73 -12.59 -13.20 -19.22
CA THR A 73 -13.57 -13.92 -20.06
C THR A 73 -13.72 -13.23 -21.39
#